data_AF-A0A6G4WQM7-F1
#
_entry.id   AF-A0A6G4WQM7-F1
#
_cell.length_a   1.000
_cell.length_b   1.000
_cell.length_c   1.000
_cell.angle_alpha   90.00
_cell.angle_beta   90.00
_cell.angle_gamma   90.00
#
_symmetry.space_group_name_H-M   'P 1'
#
loop_
_entity.id
_entity.type
_entity.pdbx_description
1 polymer ?
#
loop_
_entity_poly.entity_id
_entity_poly.type
_entity_poly.pdbx_seq_one_letter_code
_entity_poly.pdbx_strand_id
1 'polypeptide(L)'
;MSDLIRVEPARERRVEFAAWAVAQDPKIRTVAAHAFAVPAALFTEAPEELLIGALVDGRPYVSPDADEDQEPQDDVRAELLGVATPEGLTAPVAEERTADPGEPLPEVNPAAYGPDSVSLDAPDTASDDQPERFPCDLCDRTFSTERGRDTHRRRVHAGA
;
A
#
# COMPACT_ATOMS: atom_id res chain seq x y z
N MET A 1 15.38 6.75 -15.52
CA MET A 1 15.37 6.32 -14.10
C MET A 1 15.17 4.82 -14.12
N SER A 2 16.15 4.05 -13.64
CA SER A 2 15.99 2.60 -13.54
C SER A 2 15.10 2.31 -12.36
N ASP A 3 13.95 1.69 -12.61
CA ASP A 3 13.06 1.23 -11.56
C ASP A 3 13.66 -0.02 -10.90
N LEU A 4 13.78 0.00 -9.57
CA LEU A 4 14.46 -1.03 -8.79
C LEU A 4 13.46 -1.65 -7.82
N ILE A 5 13.21 -2.93 -8.01
CA ILE A 5 12.34 -3.76 -7.18
C ILE A 5 13.18 -4.37 -6.06
N ARG A 6 12.70 -4.28 -4.81
CA ARG A 6 13.35 -4.93 -3.68
C ARG A 6 12.86 -6.37 -3.58
N VAL A 7 13.77 -7.33 -3.71
CA VAL A 7 13.46 -8.77 -3.58
C VAL A 7 14.16 -9.35 -2.36
N GLU A 8 13.40 -10.01 -1.49
CA GLU A 8 13.89 -10.75 -0.33
C GLU A 8 13.61 -12.24 -0.49
N PRO A 9 14.60 -13.03 -0.95
CA PRO A 9 14.40 -14.45 -1.20
C PRO A 9 14.14 -15.23 0.10
N ALA A 10 13.31 -16.28 -0.02
CA ALA A 10 13.09 -17.25 1.05
C ALA A 10 14.43 -17.82 1.54
N ARG A 11 14.55 -18.08 2.85
CA ARG A 11 15.82 -18.47 3.50
C ARG A 11 16.53 -19.63 2.79
N GLU A 12 15.78 -20.61 2.33
CA GLU A 12 16.26 -21.82 1.66
C GLU A 12 16.80 -21.54 0.25
N ARG A 13 16.29 -20.50 -0.42
CA ARG A 13 16.58 -20.15 -1.83
C ARG A 13 17.56 -18.98 -1.99
N ARG A 14 18.01 -18.37 -0.88
CA ARG A 14 18.91 -17.20 -0.90
C ARG A 14 20.22 -17.44 -1.63
N VAL A 15 20.80 -18.63 -1.48
CA VAL A 15 22.10 -18.96 -2.11
C VAL A 15 21.94 -19.06 -3.63
N GLU A 16 20.89 -19.72 -4.08
CA GLU A 16 20.56 -19.87 -5.50
C GLU A 16 20.20 -18.53 -6.13
N PHE A 17 19.39 -17.71 -5.44
CA PHE A 17 19.08 -16.35 -5.86
C PHE A 17 20.34 -15.47 -5.95
N ALA A 18 21.26 -15.57 -4.98
CA ALA A 18 22.51 -14.83 -5.02
C ALA A 18 23.40 -15.28 -6.20
N ALA A 19 23.45 -16.57 -6.50
CA ALA A 19 24.17 -17.09 -7.66
C ALA A 19 23.59 -16.55 -8.97
N TRP A 20 22.27 -16.57 -9.12
CA TRP A 20 21.56 -15.97 -10.26
C TRP A 20 21.84 -14.47 -10.36
N ALA A 21 21.78 -13.74 -9.24
CA ALA A 21 21.97 -12.30 -9.20
C ALA A 21 23.38 -11.84 -9.62
N VAL A 22 24.42 -12.61 -9.28
CA VAL A 22 25.80 -12.32 -9.65
C VAL A 22 26.08 -12.57 -11.14
N ALA A 23 25.28 -13.42 -11.79
CA ALA A 23 25.41 -13.73 -13.21
C ALA A 23 24.79 -12.66 -14.13
N GLN A 24 24.00 -11.73 -13.61
CA GLN A 24 23.28 -10.72 -14.41
C GLN A 24 24.18 -9.57 -14.89
N ASP A 25 23.83 -9.04 -16.07
CA ASP A 25 24.36 -7.78 -16.61
C ASP A 25 23.19 -6.87 -17.05
N PRO A 26 22.94 -5.74 -16.36
CA PRO A 26 23.72 -5.15 -15.28
C PRO A 26 23.64 -5.93 -13.96
N LYS A 27 24.72 -5.89 -13.18
CA LYS A 27 24.80 -6.58 -11.89
C LYS A 27 23.74 -6.09 -10.91
N ILE A 28 23.00 -7.04 -10.35
CA ILE A 28 22.03 -6.81 -9.28
C ILE A 28 22.77 -6.41 -8.00
N ARG A 29 22.29 -5.37 -7.32
CA ARG A 29 22.92 -4.85 -6.10
C ARG A 29 22.28 -5.45 -4.86
N THR A 30 23.06 -5.67 -3.82
CA THR A 30 22.54 -6.00 -2.48
C THR A 30 22.22 -4.70 -1.73
N VAL A 31 21.01 -4.61 -1.17
CA VAL A 31 20.57 -3.45 -0.38
C VAL A 31 20.48 -3.75 1.12
N ALA A 32 20.33 -5.02 1.48
CA ALA A 32 20.45 -5.50 2.86
C ALA A 32 21.01 -6.93 2.90
N ALA A 33 21.23 -7.47 4.10
CA ALA A 33 21.78 -8.82 4.29
C ALA A 33 20.94 -9.93 3.62
N HIS A 34 19.66 -9.68 3.37
CA HIS A 34 18.72 -10.62 2.74
C HIS A 34 17.86 -9.96 1.66
N ALA A 35 18.27 -8.80 1.14
CA ALA A 35 17.50 -8.04 0.16
C ALA A 35 18.36 -7.57 -1.01
N PHE A 36 17.81 -7.70 -2.22
CA PHE A 36 18.45 -7.36 -3.48
C PHE A 36 17.63 -6.27 -4.19
N ALA A 37 18.30 -5.30 -4.81
CA ALA A 37 17.68 -4.32 -5.70
C ALA A 37 17.82 -4.82 -7.14
N VAL A 38 16.73 -5.40 -7.64
CA VAL A 38 16.63 -5.99 -8.97
C VAL A 38 16.01 -4.95 -9.90
N PRO A 39 16.66 -4.59 -11.01
CA PRO A 39 16.02 -3.79 -12.05
C PRO A 39 14.73 -4.45 -12.55
N ALA A 40 13.66 -3.68 -12.73
CA ALA A 40 12.36 -4.22 -13.15
C ALA A 40 12.45 -5.10 -14.42
N ALA A 41 13.34 -4.77 -15.36
CA ALA A 41 13.59 -5.57 -16.56
C ALA A 41 14.21 -6.95 -16.29
N LEU A 42 15.05 -7.08 -15.25
CA LEU A 42 15.66 -8.36 -14.88
C LEU A 42 14.76 -9.19 -13.96
N PHE A 43 13.79 -8.56 -13.31
CA PHE A 43 12.85 -9.26 -12.43
C PHE A 43 11.99 -10.26 -13.22
N THR A 44 11.58 -9.92 -14.45
CA THR A 44 10.82 -10.83 -15.33
C THR A 44 11.65 -12.00 -15.87
N GLU A 45 12.98 -11.92 -15.76
CA GLU A 45 13.90 -12.99 -16.17
C GLU A 45 14.30 -13.89 -14.99
N ALA A 46 13.90 -13.53 -13.76
CA ALA A 46 14.19 -14.33 -12.58
C ALA A 46 13.39 -15.65 -12.65
N PRO A 47 14.07 -16.81 -12.50
CA PRO A 47 13.38 -18.09 -12.40
C PRO A 47 12.40 -18.04 -11.25
N GLU A 48 11.16 -18.41 -11.55
CA GLU A 48 10.06 -18.35 -10.61
C GLU A 48 10.32 -19.19 -9.36
N GLU A 49 11.01 -20.32 -9.52
CA GLU A 49 11.34 -21.19 -8.40
C GLU A 49 12.16 -20.43 -7.35
N LEU A 50 12.97 -19.43 -7.75
CA LEU A 50 13.74 -18.61 -6.82
C LEU A 50 12.89 -17.55 -6.11
N LEU A 51 11.73 -17.20 -6.67
CA LEU A 51 10.78 -16.23 -6.14
C LEU A 51 9.72 -16.86 -5.22
N ILE A 52 9.51 -18.18 -5.27
CA ILE A 52 8.56 -18.87 -4.38
C ILE A 52 8.93 -18.61 -2.90
N GLY A 53 7.99 -17.99 -2.17
CA GLY A 53 8.15 -17.61 -0.77
C GLY A 53 9.02 -16.37 -0.53
N ALA A 54 9.43 -15.66 -1.58
CA ALA A 54 10.12 -14.38 -1.48
C ALA A 54 9.15 -13.23 -1.16
N LEU A 55 9.69 -12.13 -0.63
CA LEU A 55 8.97 -10.86 -0.52
C LEU A 55 9.46 -9.90 -1.61
N VAL A 56 8.55 -9.42 -2.45
CA VAL A 56 8.76 -8.42 -3.50
C VAL A 56 8.16 -7.10 -3.01
N ASP A 57 9.01 -6.12 -2.73
CA ASP A 57 8.64 -4.85 -2.10
C ASP A 57 7.80 -5.01 -0.82
N GLY A 58 8.10 -6.08 -0.06
CA GLY A 58 7.40 -6.42 1.18
C GLY A 58 6.11 -7.21 1.00
N ARG A 59 5.72 -7.53 -0.23
CA ARG A 59 4.56 -8.39 -0.54
C ARG A 59 5.02 -9.81 -0.87
N PRO A 60 4.34 -10.86 -0.40
CA PRO A 60 4.67 -12.22 -0.81
C PRO A 60 4.52 -12.36 -2.32
N TYR A 61 5.51 -12.98 -2.96
CA TYR A 61 5.41 -13.34 -4.36
C TYR A 61 4.32 -14.39 -4.56
N VAL A 62 3.46 -14.16 -5.56
CA VAL A 62 2.41 -15.09 -5.99
C VAL A 62 2.75 -15.52 -7.41
N SER A 63 2.74 -16.83 -7.62
CA SER A 63 2.96 -17.44 -8.93
C SER A 63 1.73 -17.18 -9.82
N PRO A 64 1.89 -16.73 -11.07
CA PRO A 64 0.78 -16.58 -12.01
C PRO A 64 0.01 -17.90 -12.20
N ASP A 65 0.71 -19.04 -12.25
CA ASP A 65 0.08 -20.35 -12.39
C ASP A 65 -0.74 -20.73 -11.13
N ALA A 66 -0.32 -20.28 -9.95
CA ALA A 66 -1.11 -20.45 -8.71
C ALA A 66 -2.37 -19.57 -8.67
N ASP A 67 -2.43 -18.50 -9.47
CA ASP A 67 -3.65 -17.71 -9.70
C ASP A 67 -4.56 -18.36 -10.76
N GLU A 68 -4.02 -19.17 -11.69
CA GLU A 68 -4.81 -19.93 -12.67
C GLU A 68 -5.46 -21.20 -12.06
N ASP A 69 -4.79 -21.84 -11.09
CA ASP A 69 -5.33 -22.98 -10.33
C ASP A 69 -6.20 -22.56 -9.13
N GLN A 70 -6.15 -21.28 -8.74
CA GLN A 70 -7.28 -20.68 -8.05
C GLN A 70 -8.39 -20.60 -9.10
N GLU A 71 -9.32 -21.58 -9.06
CA GLU A 71 -10.68 -21.31 -9.55
C GLU A 71 -11.00 -19.88 -9.08
N PRO A 72 -11.43 -18.97 -9.98
CA PRO A 72 -11.85 -17.65 -9.54
C PRO A 72 -12.75 -17.93 -8.36
N GLN A 73 -12.38 -17.42 -7.17
CA GLN A 73 -13.21 -17.62 -6.00
C GLN A 73 -14.49 -16.84 -6.28
N ASP A 74 -15.40 -17.50 -6.97
CA ASP A 74 -16.81 -17.19 -7.21
C ASP A 74 -17.58 -17.32 -5.87
N ASP A 75 -16.87 -17.42 -4.75
CA ASP A 75 -17.35 -17.25 -3.38
C ASP A 75 -17.09 -15.84 -2.82
N VAL A 76 -16.71 -14.89 -3.68
CA VAL A 76 -17.19 -13.50 -3.54
C VAL A 76 -18.31 -13.23 -4.55
N ARG A 77 -19.24 -14.18 -4.67
CA ARG A 77 -20.66 -13.88 -4.85
C ARG A 77 -21.25 -13.30 -3.55
N ALA A 78 -20.53 -12.38 -2.91
CA ALA A 78 -21.23 -11.23 -2.34
C ALA A 78 -21.85 -10.57 -3.57
N GLU A 79 -23.18 -10.61 -3.67
CA GLU A 79 -23.93 -9.99 -4.74
C GLU A 79 -23.29 -8.63 -5.08
N LEU A 80 -22.56 -8.57 -6.20
CA LEU A 80 -22.09 -7.32 -6.78
C LEU A 80 -23.32 -6.60 -7.36
N LEU A 81 -24.19 -6.14 -6.45
CA LEU A 81 -25.26 -5.20 -6.67
C LEU A 81 -24.61 -3.90 -7.16
N GLY A 82 -24.36 -3.81 -8.47
CA GLY A 82 -23.74 -2.63 -9.07
C GLY A 82 -22.99 -2.86 -10.39
N VAL A 83 -22.69 -4.11 -10.78
CA VAL A 83 -22.16 -4.36 -12.13
C VAL A 83 -23.32 -4.29 -13.12
N ALA A 84 -23.38 -3.21 -13.89
CA ALA A 84 -24.37 -3.02 -14.93
C ALA A 84 -24.23 -4.14 -15.98
N THR A 85 -25.09 -5.14 -15.93
CA THR A 85 -25.30 -6.07 -17.04
C THR A 85 -26.00 -5.32 -18.18
N PRO A 86 -25.79 -5.72 -19.45
CA PRO A 86 -26.52 -5.11 -20.56
C PRO A 86 -28.05 -5.26 -20.43
N GLU A 87 -28.53 -6.25 -19.67
CA GLU A 87 -29.94 -6.45 -19.31
C GLU A 87 -30.41 -5.56 -18.14
N GLY A 88 -29.49 -5.12 -17.26
CA GLY A 88 -29.77 -4.16 -16.18
C GLY A 88 -29.86 -2.70 -16.65
N LEU A 89 -29.46 -2.41 -17.90
CA LEU A 89 -29.63 -1.09 -18.53
C LEU A 89 -31.07 -0.82 -18.97
N THR A 90 -31.93 -1.84 -19.05
CA THR A 90 -33.38 -1.62 -19.18
C THR A 90 -34.00 -1.39 -17.81
N ALA A 91 -33.69 -0.23 -17.22
CA ALA A 91 -34.41 0.27 -16.07
C ALA A 91 -35.90 0.45 -16.44
N PRO A 92 -36.85 0.16 -15.52
CA PRO A 92 -38.17 0.75 -15.61
C PRO A 92 -38.00 2.26 -15.38
N VAL A 93 -37.89 3.01 -16.47
CA VAL A 93 -38.14 4.46 -16.61
C VAL A 93 -37.91 5.26 -15.30
N ALA A 94 -36.67 5.31 -14.81
CA ALA A 94 -36.27 6.43 -13.98
C ALA A 94 -35.94 7.57 -14.94
N GLU A 95 -36.86 8.50 -15.11
CA GLU A 95 -36.62 9.72 -15.90
C GLU A 95 -35.30 10.36 -15.45
N GLU A 96 -34.38 10.57 -16.39
CA GLU A 96 -33.20 11.40 -16.16
C GLU A 96 -33.69 12.80 -15.79
N ARG A 97 -33.56 13.18 -14.51
CA ARG A 97 -33.94 14.50 -14.02
C ARG A 97 -32.70 15.38 -13.93
N THR A 98 -32.67 16.45 -14.72
CA THR A 98 -31.72 17.55 -14.54
C THR A 98 -32.03 18.26 -13.23
N ALA A 99 -31.05 18.41 -12.35
CA ALA A 99 -31.25 19.14 -11.10
C ALA A 99 -31.25 20.65 -11.37
N ASP A 100 -32.36 21.33 -11.06
CA ASP A 100 -32.47 22.78 -11.09
C ASP A 100 -32.08 23.39 -9.72
N PRO A 101 -31.24 24.44 -9.67
CA PRO A 101 -30.85 25.08 -8.41
C PRO A 101 -32.05 25.66 -7.64
N GLY A 102 -32.25 25.20 -6.40
CA GLY A 102 -33.30 25.68 -5.50
C GLY A 102 -34.49 24.74 -5.33
N GLU A 103 -34.55 23.65 -6.10
CA GLU A 103 -35.53 22.59 -5.86
C GLU A 103 -35.06 21.67 -4.72
N PRO A 104 -35.91 21.37 -3.72
CA PRO A 104 -35.51 20.51 -2.62
C PRO A 104 -35.22 19.10 -3.13
N LEU A 105 -34.10 18.54 -2.67
CA LEU A 105 -33.72 17.18 -3.01
C LEU A 105 -34.82 16.19 -2.59
N PRO A 106 -35.07 15.14 -3.39
CA PRO A 106 -35.99 14.09 -2.99
C PRO A 106 -35.50 13.43 -1.70
N GLU A 107 -36.44 13.04 -0.84
CA GLU A 107 -36.12 12.37 0.42
C GLU A 107 -35.43 11.02 0.13
N VAL A 108 -34.23 10.86 0.67
CA VAL A 108 -33.46 9.62 0.58
C VAL A 108 -34.21 8.52 1.32
N ASN A 109 -34.44 7.40 0.62
CA ASN A 109 -35.09 6.24 1.22
C ASN A 109 -34.16 5.60 2.28
N PRO A 110 -34.56 5.53 3.56
CA PRO A 110 -33.73 4.95 4.61
C PRO A 110 -33.44 3.46 4.39
N ALA A 111 -34.26 2.75 3.62
CA ALA A 111 -34.03 1.35 3.27
C ALA A 111 -32.86 1.16 2.27
N ALA A 112 -32.34 2.24 1.66
CA ALA A 112 -31.13 2.17 0.84
C ALA A 112 -29.87 1.94 1.67
N TYR A 113 -29.92 2.19 2.98
CA TYR A 113 -28.84 1.89 3.91
C TYR A 113 -29.15 0.55 4.58
N GLY A 114 -28.40 -0.48 4.19
CA GLY A 114 -28.54 -1.82 4.77
C GLY A 114 -28.15 -1.84 6.27
N PRO A 115 -28.51 -2.90 7.02
CA PRO A 115 -28.17 -3.02 8.44
C PRO A 115 -26.65 -3.07 8.70
N ASP A 116 -25.85 -3.41 7.69
CA ASP A 116 -24.38 -3.42 7.73
C ASP A 116 -23.75 -2.09 7.31
N SER A 117 -24.55 -1.02 7.15
CA SER A 117 -24.02 0.31 6.86
C SER A 117 -23.30 0.86 8.08
N VAL A 118 -21.99 1.08 7.97
CA VAL A 118 -21.21 1.77 9.01
C VAL A 118 -21.28 3.27 8.74
N SER A 119 -21.96 4.01 9.62
CA SER A 119 -21.85 5.46 9.66
C SER A 119 -20.40 5.82 9.95
N LEU A 120 -19.73 6.47 9.00
CA LEU A 120 -18.45 7.09 9.29
C LEU A 120 -18.72 8.25 10.24
N ASP A 121 -18.27 8.14 11.48
CA ASP A 121 -18.19 9.29 12.37
C ASP A 121 -17.40 10.40 11.67
N ALA A 122 -17.85 11.65 11.85
CA ALA A 122 -17.13 12.81 11.35
C ALA A 122 -15.67 12.70 11.84
N PRO A 123 -14.67 12.98 10.99
CA PRO A 123 -13.28 12.79 11.38
C PRO A 123 -13.02 13.59 12.67
N ASP A 124 -12.64 12.88 13.73
CA ASP A 124 -12.11 13.43 14.97
C ASP A 124 -10.80 14.17 14.65
N THR A 125 -10.94 15.35 14.06
CA THR A 125 -9.89 16.34 13.82
C THR A 125 -9.62 17.16 15.09
N ALA A 126 -9.94 16.58 16.24
CA ALA A 126 -9.79 17.17 17.57
C ALA A 126 -9.05 16.21 18.52
N SER A 127 -7.97 15.56 18.05
CA SER A 127 -6.85 15.38 18.97
C SER A 127 -6.06 16.68 18.97
N ASP A 128 -6.41 17.53 19.93
CA ASP A 128 -5.58 18.64 20.41
C ASP A 128 -4.35 18.04 21.14
N ASP A 129 -3.58 17.24 20.40
CA ASP A 129 -2.25 16.78 20.78
C ASP A 129 -1.36 18.01 20.62
N GLN A 130 -1.41 18.90 21.62
CA GLN A 130 -0.49 20.02 21.68
C GLN A 130 0.92 19.46 21.50
N PRO A 131 1.67 19.92 20.49
CA PRO A 131 2.97 19.32 20.21
C PRO A 131 3.83 19.55 21.45
N GLU A 132 4.12 18.46 22.17
CA GLU A 132 5.14 18.49 23.21
C GLU A 132 6.41 18.99 22.52
N ARG A 133 6.75 20.26 22.74
CA ARG A 133 7.96 20.85 22.16
C ARG A 133 9.12 20.28 22.95
N PHE A 134 10.13 19.78 22.25
CA PHE A 134 11.30 19.17 22.86
C PHE A 134 12.44 20.22 22.93
N PRO A 135 12.64 20.93 24.06
CA PRO A 135 13.75 21.88 24.21
C PRO A 135 15.10 21.16 24.30
N CYS A 136 16.18 21.81 23.88
CA CYS A 136 17.54 21.34 24.15
C CYS A 136 17.99 21.77 25.56
N ASP A 137 18.63 20.87 26.30
CA ASP A 137 19.11 21.18 27.65
C ASP A 137 20.39 22.04 27.68
N LEU A 138 21.02 22.24 26.51
CA LEU A 138 22.31 22.94 26.37
C LEU A 138 22.20 24.28 25.61
N CYS A 139 21.04 24.58 25.00
CA CYS A 139 20.75 25.86 24.37
C CYS A 139 19.24 26.09 24.21
N ASP A 140 18.83 27.33 23.94
CA ASP A 140 17.40 27.73 23.90
C ASP A 140 16.62 27.23 22.67
N ARG A 141 17.12 26.23 21.94
CA ARG A 141 16.46 25.70 20.73
C ARG A 141 15.38 24.69 21.09
N THR A 142 14.22 24.81 20.46
CA THR A 142 13.08 23.90 20.60
C THR A 142 12.80 23.14 19.30
N PHE A 143 12.40 21.87 19.43
CA PHE A 143 12.16 20.97 18.31
C PHE A 143 10.75 20.39 18.36
N SER A 144 10.19 20.06 17.20
CA SER A 144 8.87 19.41 17.08
C SER A 144 8.90 17.90 17.33
N THR A 145 10.10 17.30 17.45
CA THR A 145 10.28 15.86 17.70
C THR A 145 11.50 15.61 18.60
N GLU A 146 11.43 14.58 19.43
CA GLU A 146 12.52 14.17 20.32
C GLU A 146 13.80 13.81 19.54
N ARG A 147 13.66 13.06 18.45
CA ARG A 147 14.77 12.66 17.57
C ARG A 147 15.52 13.87 17.00
N GLY A 148 14.81 14.95 16.72
CA GLY A 148 15.38 16.22 16.25
C GLY A 148 16.29 16.87 17.29
N ARG A 149 15.81 16.97 18.54
CA ARG A 149 16.60 17.47 19.69
C ARG A 149 17.86 16.64 19.90
N ASP A 150 17.74 15.31 19.89
CA ASP A 150 18.85 14.40 20.12
C ASP A 150 19.94 14.49 19.06
N THR A 151 19.55 14.60 17.79
CA THR A 151 20.49 14.78 16.68
C THR A 151 21.19 16.12 16.78
N HIS A 152 20.46 17.18 17.14
CA HIS A 152 21.04 18.50 17.38
C HIS A 152 22.07 18.46 18.50
N ARG A 153 21.74 17.83 19.65
CA ARG A 153 22.65 17.67 20.79
C ARG A 153 23.95 16.99 20.37
N ARG A 154 23.87 15.86 19.65
CA ARG A 154 25.05 15.11 19.20
C ARG A 154 25.90 15.84 18.18
N ARG A 155 25.35 16.78 17.40
CA ARG A 155 26.09 17.47 16.32
C ARG A 155 26.68 18.80 16.77
N VAL A 156 25.92 19.55 17.57
CA VAL A 156 26.30 20.92 17.97
C VAL A 156 26.98 20.92 19.33
N HIS A 157 26.62 19.98 20.21
CA HIS A 157 27.17 19.85 21.55
C HIS A 157 27.96 18.54 21.74
N ALA A 158 28.53 17.99 20.65
CA ALA A 158 29.42 16.83 20.70
C ALA A 158 30.75 17.22 21.40
N GLY A 159 30.72 17.25 22.72
CA GLY A 159 31.88 17.59 23.55
C GLY A 159 31.56 18.28 24.88
N ALA A 160 30.28 18.44 25.25
CA ALA A 160 29.86 18.91 26.57
C ALA A 160 29.53 17.73 27.50
#